data_AF-A0A7K8TR31-F1
#
_entry.id   AF-A0A7K8TR31-F1
#
_cell.length_a   1.000
_cell.length_b   1.000
_cell.length_c   1.000
_cell.angle_alpha   90.00
_cell.angle_beta   90.00
_cell.angle_gamma   90.00
#
_symmetry.space_group_name_H-M   'P 1'
#
loop_
_entity.id
_entity.type
_entity.pdbx_description
1 polymer ?
#
loop_
_entity_poly.entity_id
_entity_poly.type
_entity_poly.pdbx_seq_one_letter_code
_entity_poly.pdbx_strand_id
1 'polypeptide(L)'
;ALQGPGGLTVVFFPTQEDPALVRWAYARTQNVYPTFRPTPKTSFLGAVFAIGPLLFWAAVFKIDRDRKEKLIQEGKYKRPFSVT
;
A
#
# COMPACT_ATOMS: atom_id res chain seq x y z
N ALA A 1 -40.67 -10.07 -3.03
CA ALA A 1 -40.40 -11.40 -2.44
C ALA A 1 -40.58 -12.44 -3.54
N LEU A 2 -39.56 -13.26 -3.81
CA LEU A 2 -39.68 -14.41 -4.70
C LEU A 2 -39.88 -15.65 -3.81
N GLN A 3 -40.95 -16.41 -4.03
CA GLN A 3 -41.31 -17.58 -3.23
C GLN A 3 -40.39 -18.75 -3.64
N GLY A 4 -39.50 -19.18 -2.75
CA GLY A 4 -38.72 -20.40 -2.94
C GLY A 4 -39.58 -21.66 -2.71
N PRO A 5 -39.20 -22.82 -3.28
CA PRO A 5 -39.94 -24.07 -3.10
C PRO A 5 -39.73 -24.56 -1.67
N GLY A 6 -40.78 -24.54 -0.85
CA GLY A 6 -40.71 -24.97 0.55
C GLY A 6 -41.34 -24.03 1.58
N GLY A 7 -42.04 -22.96 1.15
CA GLY A 7 -42.80 -22.10 2.07
C GLY A 7 -41.94 -21.23 3.01
N LEU A 8 -40.61 -21.32 2.92
CA LEU A 8 -39.69 -20.40 3.59
C LEU A 8 -39.68 -19.07 2.82
N THR A 9 -40.34 -18.07 3.38
CA THR A 9 -40.21 -16.69 2.90
C THR A 9 -38.81 -16.20 3.28
N VAL A 10 -37.88 -16.22 2.33
CA VAL A 10 -36.59 -15.54 2.49
C VAL A 10 -36.91 -14.05 2.51
N VAL A 11 -36.93 -13.47 3.71
CA VAL A 11 -37.03 -12.02 3.89
C VAL A 11 -35.67 -11.47 3.47
N PHE A 12 -35.57 -11.00 2.23
CA PHE A 12 -34.46 -10.16 1.81
C PHE A 12 -34.59 -8.85 2.59
N PHE A 13 -33.94 -8.77 3.75
CA PHE A 13 -33.70 -7.48 4.39
C PHE A 13 -32.86 -6.68 3.39
N PRO A 14 -33.36 -5.57 2.81
CA PRO A 14 -32.49 -4.70 2.06
C PRO A 14 -31.35 -4.29 3.00
N THR A 15 -30.11 -4.30 2.52
CA THR A 15 -29.01 -3.71 3.26
C THR A 15 -29.45 -2.29 3.62
N GLN A 16 -29.55 -1.99 4.91
CA GLN A 16 -29.94 -0.66 5.37
C GLN A 16 -28.75 0.26 5.06
N GLU A 17 -28.78 0.88 3.88
CA GLU A 17 -27.74 1.78 3.41
C GLU A 17 -27.67 2.99 4.34
N ASP A 18 -26.64 3.03 5.20
CA ASP A 18 -26.38 4.21 6.03
C ASP A 18 -25.90 5.35 5.13
N PRO A 19 -26.67 6.44 4.98
CA PRO A 19 -26.27 7.55 4.13
C PRO A 19 -24.98 8.23 4.61
N ALA A 20 -24.66 8.16 5.91
CA ALA A 20 -23.40 8.67 6.43
C ALA A 20 -22.21 7.83 5.96
N LEU A 21 -22.35 6.50 6.02
CA LEU A 21 -21.33 5.57 5.52
C LEU A 21 -21.10 5.73 4.01
N VAL A 22 -22.17 5.84 3.23
CA VAL A 22 -22.09 6.03 1.77
C VAL A 22 -21.37 7.34 1.43
N ARG A 23 -21.68 8.44 2.13
CA ARG A 23 -21.01 9.74 1.93
C ARG A 23 -19.53 9.70 2.32
N TRP A 24 -19.19 9.04 3.42
CA TRP A 24 -17.81 8.86 3.85
C TRP A 24 -17.00 8.06 2.82
N ALA A 25 -17.56 6.95 2.32
CA ALA A 25 -16.93 6.13 1.29
C ALA A 25 -16.72 6.92 -0.01
N TYR A 26 -17.73 7.67 -0.46
CA TYR A 26 -17.64 8.55 -1.63
C TYR A 26 -16.51 9.59 -1.48
N ALA A 27 -16.46 10.27 -0.32
CA ALA A 27 -15.45 11.29 -0.05
C ALA A 27 -14.01 10.74 -0.10
N ARG A 28 -13.82 9.50 0.36
CA ARG A 28 -12.50 8.84 0.43
C ARG A 28 -12.04 8.20 -0.88
N THR A 29 -12.97 7.88 -1.79
CA THR A 29 -12.67 7.12 -3.01
C THR A 29 -12.80 7.97 -4.26
N GLN A 30 -13.90 8.69 -4.40
CA GLN A 30 -14.26 9.39 -5.64
C GLN A 30 -13.95 10.89 -5.59
N ASN A 31 -14.00 11.52 -4.40
CA ASN A 31 -13.80 12.96 -4.27
C ASN A 31 -12.34 13.41 -4.03
N VAL A 32 -11.38 12.49 -3.97
CA VAL A 32 -9.98 12.82 -3.61
C VAL A 32 -9.29 13.72 -4.64
N TYR A 33 -9.38 13.38 -5.92
CA TYR A 33 -8.73 14.14 -6.99
C TYR A 33 -9.50 15.39 -7.45
N PRO A 34 -10.84 15.39 -7.55
CA PRO A 34 -11.59 16.59 -7.91
C PRO A 34 -11.38 17.78 -6.95
N THR A 35 -11.09 17.51 -5.67
CA THR A 35 -10.81 18.55 -4.66
C THR A 35 -9.32 18.73 -4.34
N PHE A 36 -8.43 18.03 -5.04
CA PHE A 36 -6.99 18.19 -4.84
C PHE A 36 -6.51 19.54 -5.40
N ARG A 37 -5.73 20.27 -4.60
CA ARG A 37 -5.05 21.51 -5.02
C ARG A 37 -3.54 21.31 -5.00
N PRO A 38 -2.84 21.50 -6.14
CA PRO A 38 -1.39 21.48 -6.15
C PRO A 38 -0.86 22.73 -5.46
N THR A 39 -0.42 22.58 -4.21
CA THR A 39 0.21 23.63 -3.41
C THR A 39 1.65 23.23 -3.13
N PRO A 40 2.56 24.18 -2.84
CA PRO A 40 3.96 23.83 -2.54
C PRO A 40 4.08 22.80 -1.41
N LYS A 41 3.24 22.89 -0.38
CA LYS A 41 3.19 21.94 0.73
C LYS A 41 2.77 20.54 0.30
N THR A 42 1.69 20.42 -0.48
CA THR A 42 1.16 19.11 -0.92
C THR A 42 2.10 18.45 -1.93
N SER A 43 2.66 19.23 -2.85
CA SER A 43 3.65 18.75 -3.82
C SER A 43 4.94 18.28 -3.14
N PHE A 44 5.46 19.05 -2.17
CA PHE A 44 6.65 18.66 -1.41
C PHE A 44 6.43 17.36 -0.64
N LEU A 45 5.30 17.26 0.07
CA LEU A 45 4.98 16.08 0.86
C LEU A 45 4.82 14.83 -0.02
N GLY A 46 4.14 14.98 -1.17
CA GLY A 46 4.02 13.92 -2.17
C GLY A 46 5.38 13.47 -2.70
N ALA A 47 6.28 14.40 -3.03
CA ALA A 47 7.62 14.07 -3.51
C ALA A 47 8.45 13.32 -2.45
N VAL A 48 8.42 13.78 -1.20
CA VAL A 48 9.14 13.13 -0.09
C VAL A 48 8.62 11.71 0.14
N PHE A 49 7.30 11.50 0.13
CA PHE A 49 6.74 10.16 0.35
C PHE A 49 6.86 9.24 -0.87
N ALA A 50 6.90 9.77 -2.09
CA ALA A 50 7.10 8.97 -3.29
C ALA A 50 8.58 8.59 -3.50
N ILE A 51 9.50 9.55 -3.38
CA ILE A 51 10.91 9.37 -3.71
C ILE A 51 11.73 8.97 -2.48
N GLY A 52 11.37 9.47 -1.29
CA GLY A 52 12.11 9.23 -0.05
C GLY A 52 12.33 7.76 0.27
N PRO A 53 11.29 6.89 0.27
CA PRO A 53 11.47 5.46 0.52
C PRO A 53 12.38 4.79 -0.52
N LEU A 54 12.31 5.19 -1.79
CA LEU A 54 13.15 4.63 -2.85
C LEU A 54 14.63 4.96 -2.61
N LEU A 55 14.94 6.22 -2.32
CA LEU A 55 16.32 6.64 -2.03
C LEU A 55 16.84 6.01 -0.74
N PHE A 56 15.99 5.93 0.29
CA PHE A 56 16.33 5.29 1.56
C PHE A 56 16.74 3.83 1.34
N TRP A 57 15.90 3.02 0.67
CA TRP A 57 16.20 1.62 0.42
C TRP A 57 17.37 1.43 -0.53
N ALA A 58 17.50 2.26 -1.57
CA ALA A 58 18.65 2.24 -2.46
C ALA A 58 19.96 2.43 -1.68
N ALA A 59 20.00 3.39 -0.74
CA ALA A 59 21.17 3.63 0.09
C ALA A 59 21.45 2.46 1.05
N VAL A 60 20.42 1.95 1.74
CA VAL A 60 20.54 0.80 2.66
C VAL A 60 21.10 -0.42 1.93
N PHE A 61 20.52 -0.77 0.78
CA PHE A 61 20.99 -1.90 -0.01
C PHE A 61 22.37 -1.67 -0.62
N LYS A 62 22.68 -0.43 -1.03
CA LYS A 62 24.01 -0.10 -1.53
C LYS A 62 25.08 -0.33 -0.47
N ILE A 63 24.87 0.19 0.75
CA ILE A 63 25.82 0.04 1.86
C ILE A 63 26.01 -1.44 2.23
N ASP A 64 24.91 -2.21 2.30
CA ASP A 64 24.98 -3.64 2.61
C ASP A 64 25.77 -4.42 1.55
N ARG A 65 25.51 -4.16 0.26
CA ARG A 65 26.23 -4.79 -0.85
C ARG A 65 27.71 -4.42 -0.87
N ASP A 66 28.03 -3.13 -0.76
CA ASP A 66 29.41 -2.63 -0.76
C ASP A 66 30.20 -3.25 0.41
N ARG A 67 29.58 -3.36 1.59
CA ARG A 67 30.17 -4.04 2.77
C ARG A 67 30.40 -5.53 2.51
N LYS A 68 29.41 -6.23 1.96
CA LYS A 68 29.50 -7.66 1.68
C LYS A 68 30.58 -7.96 0.64
N GLU A 69 30.64 -7.18 -0.43
CA GLU A 69 31.66 -7.30 -1.48
C GLU A 69 33.07 -7.08 -0.91
N LYS A 70 33.26 -6.05 -0.07
CA LYS A 70 34.53 -5.82 0.62
C LYS A 70 34.95 -7.02 1.50
N LEU A 71 34.02 -7.59 2.27
CA LEU A 71 34.32 -8.76 3.11
C LEU A 71 34.72 -10.00 2.28
N ILE A 72 34.15 -10.14 1.07
CA ILE A 72 34.49 -11.23 0.14
C ILE A 72 35.91 -11.02 -0.41
N GLN A 73 36.25 -9.79 -0.83
CA GLN A 73 37.58 -9.45 -1.32
C GLN A 73 38.67 -9.65 -0.26
N GLU A 74 38.37 -9.31 1.01
CA GLU A 74 39.29 -9.52 2.13
C GLU A 74 39.37 -11.00 2.59
N GLY A 75 38.59 -11.92 2.00
CA GLY A 75 38.53 -13.32 2.42
C GLY A 75 37.89 -13.54 3.80
N LYS A 76 37.31 -12.51 4.41
CA LYS A 76 36.69 -12.55 5.75
C LYS A 76 35.23 -12.98 5.72
N TYR A 77 34.62 -13.01 4.54
CA TYR A 77 33.22 -13.38 4.38
C TYR A 77 33.05 -14.90 4.47
N LYS A 78 32.52 -15.38 5.60
CA LYS A 78 32.22 -16.81 5.80
C LYS A 78 30.96 -17.21 5.03
N ARG A 79 31.11 -18.12 4.06
CA ARG A 79 29.99 -18.78 3.34
C ARG A 79 29.95 -20.27 3.72
N PRO A 80 29.30 -20.65 4.83
CA PRO A 80 29.31 -22.05 5.29
C PRO A 80 28.63 -23.01 4.30
N PHE A 81 27.58 -22.56 3.59
CA PHE A 81 26.94 -23.32 2.51
C PHE A 81 26.51 -22.35 1.41
N SER A 82 27.21 -22.35 0.28
CA SER A 82 26.84 -21.58 -0.92
C SER A 82 26.70 -22.58 -2.07
N VAL A 83 25.53 -23.20 -2.18
CA VAL A 83 25.18 -24.07 -3.30
C VAL A 83 23.96 -23.45 -3.98
N THR A 84 24.16 -23.06 -5.24
CA THR A 84 23.33 -22.18 -6.09
C THR A 84 23.60 -20.68 -5.91
#